data_AF-A0A4W5Q7E8-F1
#
_entry.id   AF-A0A4W5Q7E8-F1
#
_cell.length_a   1.000
_cell.length_b   1.000
_cell.length_c   1.000
_cell.angle_alpha   90.00
_cell.angle_beta   90.00
_cell.angle_gamma   90.00
#
_symmetry.space_group_name_H-M   'P 1'
#
loop_
_entity.id
_entity.type
_entity.pdbx_description
1 polymer ?
#
loop_
_entity_poly.entity_id
_entity_poly.type
_entity_poly.pdbx_seq_one_letter_code
_entity_poly.pdbx_strand_id
1 'polypeptide(L)'
;MTTATRNQVLSQYMRVFRISDRRYIVQEAQTLFRQNQQLTDQESIKKCLAECEARIEIGLHYRNPYPRPIYLPLMGLATQKGRKLKAQQRMRKKPKPVYLVT
;
A
#
# COMPACT_ATOMS: atom_id res chain seq x y z
N MET A 1 -14.73 -0.34 -20.10
CA MET A 1 -13.25 -0.37 -19.96
C MET A 1 -12.61 -0.47 -21.34
N THR A 2 -11.57 0.32 -21.60
CA THR A 2 -10.80 0.23 -22.85
C THR A 2 -9.75 -0.90 -22.78
N THR A 3 -9.41 -1.50 -23.93
CA THR A 3 -8.40 -2.57 -24.04
C THR A 3 -7.03 -2.13 -23.52
N ALA A 4 -6.66 -0.87 -23.73
CA ALA A 4 -5.43 -0.28 -23.21
C ALA A 4 -5.37 -0.27 -21.67
N THR A 5 -6.48 0.09 -21.01
CA THR A 5 -6.57 0.10 -19.54
C THR A 5 -6.46 -1.31 -18.98
N ARG A 6 -7.09 -2.29 -19.64
CA ARG A 6 -7.01 -3.71 -19.24
C ARG A 6 -5.58 -4.24 -19.31
N ASN A 7 -4.84 -3.90 -20.37
CA ASN A 7 -3.44 -4.31 -20.54
C ASN A 7 -2.53 -3.68 -19.48
N GLN A 8 -2.77 -2.42 -19.10
CA GLN A 8 -2.03 -1.76 -18.01
C GLN A 8 -2.26 -2.47 -16.66
N VAL A 9 -3.51 -2.78 -16.32
CA VAL A 9 -3.87 -3.51 -15.09
C VAL A 9 -3.17 -4.87 -15.03
N LEU A 10 -3.20 -5.62 -16.14
CA LEU A 10 -2.53 -6.93 -16.22
C LEU A 10 -1.01 -6.82 -16.09
N SER A 11 -0.40 -5.82 -16.73
CA SER A 11 1.04 -5.55 -16.61
C SER A 11 1.45 -5.30 -15.16
N GLN A 12 0.69 -4.45 -14.44
CA GLN A 12 0.94 -4.16 -13.03
C GLN A 12 0.78 -5.40 -12.15
N TYR A 13 -0.27 -6.20 -12.37
CA TYR A 13 -0.48 -7.46 -11.65
C TYR A 13 0.71 -8.42 -11.81
N MET A 14 1.19 -8.61 -13.04
CA MET A 14 2.35 -9.47 -13.32
C MET A 14 3.63 -8.93 -12.70
N ARG A 15 3.80 -7.60 -12.69
CA ARG A 15 4.96 -6.96 -12.05
C ARG A 15 4.99 -7.24 -10.55
N VAL A 16 3.86 -7.09 -9.85
CA VAL A 16 3.75 -7.42 -8.41
C VAL A 16 4.13 -8.87 -8.13
N PHE A 17 3.67 -9.80 -8.96
CA PHE A 17 3.96 -11.23 -8.81
C PHE A 17 5.46 -11.55 -9.00
N ARG A 18 6.14 -10.86 -9.92
CA ARG A 18 7.57 -11.08 -10.21
C ARG A 18 8.52 -10.49 -9.18
N ILE A 19 8.16 -9.36 -8.58
CA ILE A 19 9.04 -8.65 -7.64
C ILE A 19 8.86 -9.09 -6.18
N SER A 20 7.77 -9.80 -5.87
CA SER A 20 7.37 -10.08 -4.50
C SER A 20 7.59 -11.55 -4.15
N ASP A 21 8.73 -11.86 -3.50
CA ASP A 21 8.97 -13.20 -2.92
C ASP A 21 8.09 -13.51 -1.69
N ARG A 22 7.40 -12.49 -1.19
CA ARG A 22 6.57 -12.59 0.01
C ARG A 22 5.14 -12.95 -0.36
N ARG A 23 4.75 -14.19 -0.02
CA ARG A 23 3.40 -14.73 -0.27
C ARG A 23 2.25 -13.81 0.17
N TYR A 24 2.41 -13.11 1.31
CA TYR A 24 1.37 -12.21 1.82
C TYR A 24 1.13 -11.00 0.91
N ILE A 25 2.16 -10.48 0.22
CA ILE A 25 2.01 -9.35 -0.71
C ILE A 25 1.23 -9.80 -1.94
N VAL A 26 1.54 -11.00 -2.46
CA VAL A 26 0.86 -11.57 -3.62
C VAL A 26 -0.61 -11.88 -3.29
N GLN A 27 -0.89 -12.46 -2.12
CA GLN A 27 -2.26 -12.75 -1.68
C GLN A 27 -3.09 -11.47 -1.47
N GLU A 28 -2.50 -10.44 -0.87
CA GLU A 28 -3.17 -9.16 -0.70
C GLU A 28 -3.47 -8.52 -2.05
N ALA A 29 -2.47 -8.47 -2.95
CA ALA A 29 -2.65 -7.95 -4.30
C ALA A 29 -3.79 -8.68 -5.02
N GLN A 30 -3.78 -10.02 -5.04
CA GLN A 30 -4.86 -10.81 -5.63
C GLN A 30 -6.24 -10.46 -5.06
N THR A 31 -6.34 -10.28 -3.74
CA THR A 31 -7.58 -9.89 -3.07
C THR A 31 -8.06 -8.52 -3.55
N LEU A 32 -7.15 -7.54 -3.60
CA LEU A 32 -7.47 -6.17 -4.04
C LEU A 32 -7.86 -6.12 -5.52
N PHE A 33 -7.16 -6.82 -6.41
CA PHE A 33 -7.51 -6.88 -7.84
C PHE A 33 -8.87 -7.54 -8.06
N ARG A 34 -9.24 -8.55 -7.25
CA ARG A 34 -10.57 -9.17 -7.31
C ARG A 34 -11.67 -8.25 -6.78
N GLN A 35 -11.43 -7.56 -5.67
CA GLN A 35 -12.38 -6.58 -5.13
C GLN A 35 -12.65 -5.45 -6.12
N ASN A 36 -11.62 -5.02 -6.84
CA ASN A 36 -11.72 -3.97 -7.85
C ASN A 36 -12.17 -4.48 -9.23
N GLN A 37 -12.62 -5.74 -9.36
CA GLN A 37 -13.03 -6.29 -10.66
C GLN A 37 -14.26 -5.59 -11.24
N GLN A 38 -15.15 -5.08 -10.39
CA GLN A 38 -16.38 -4.37 -10.79
C GLN A 38 -16.18 -2.86 -10.96
N LEU A 39 -14.97 -2.34 -10.72
CA LEU A 39 -14.67 -0.92 -10.89
C LEU A 39 -14.73 -0.57 -12.37
N THR A 40 -15.71 0.26 -12.71
CA THR A 40 -15.98 0.67 -14.10
C THR A 40 -15.56 2.12 -14.35
N ASP A 41 -15.42 2.92 -13.28
CA ASP A 41 -14.99 4.31 -13.34
C ASP A 41 -13.51 4.44 -13.71
N GLN A 42 -13.23 5.20 -14.77
CA GLN A 42 -11.90 5.32 -15.35
C GLN A 42 -10.94 6.10 -14.42
N GLU A 43 -11.43 7.12 -13.71
CA GLU A 43 -10.60 7.90 -12.78
C GLU A 43 -10.21 7.09 -11.55
N SER A 44 -11.16 6.31 -11.02
CA SER A 44 -10.88 5.38 -9.93
C SER A 44 -9.87 4.29 -10.33
N ILE A 45 -9.96 3.75 -11.55
CA ILE A 45 -8.97 2.78 -12.06
C ILE A 45 -7.57 3.42 -12.14
N LYS A 46 -7.46 4.65 -12.65
CA LYS A 46 -6.17 5.37 -12.70
C LYS A 46 -5.58 5.58 -11.31
N LYS A 47 -6.39 5.96 -10.33
CA LYS A 47 -5.96 6.10 -8.93
C LYS A 47 -5.43 4.78 -8.36
N CYS A 48 -6.13 3.67 -8.60
CA CYS A 48 -5.67 2.34 -8.18
C CYS A 48 -4.35 1.94 -8.84
N LEU A 49 -4.17 2.26 -10.13
CA LEU A 49 -2.92 1.99 -10.85
C LEU A 49 -1.76 2.82 -10.30
N ALA A 50 -1.96 4.11 -10.05
CA ALA A 50 -0.97 4.99 -9.46
C ALA A 50 -0.58 4.54 -8.04
N GLU A 51 -1.56 4.12 -7.23
CA GLU A 51 -1.29 3.55 -5.90
C GLU A 51 -0.47 2.25 -6.00
N CYS A 52 -0.81 1.35 -6.92
CA CYS A 52 -0.04 0.12 -7.14
C CYS A 52 1.42 0.41 -7.50
N GLU A 53 1.65 1.38 -8.39
CA GLU A 53 3.00 1.77 -8.80
C GLU A 53 3.79 2.36 -7.63
N ALA A 54 3.18 3.23 -6.84
CA ALA A 54 3.81 3.77 -5.63
C ALA A 54 4.17 2.66 -4.62
N ARG A 55 3.28 1.67 -4.41
CA ARG A 55 3.57 0.53 -3.52
C ARG A 55 4.74 -0.33 -4.03
N ILE A 56 4.82 -0.54 -5.35
CA ILE A 56 5.95 -1.25 -5.98
C ILE A 56 7.25 -0.49 -5.74
N GLU A 57 7.26 0.83 -5.98
CA GLU A 57 8.43 1.68 -5.81
C GLU A 57 8.93 1.69 -4.36
N ILE A 58 8.03 1.91 -3.39
CA ILE A 58 8.34 1.84 -1.96
C ILE A 58 8.81 0.42 -1.58
N GLY A 59 8.19 -0.61 -2.14
CA GLY A 59 8.56 -2.01 -1.94
C GLY A 59 9.99 -2.31 -2.40
N LEU A 60 10.38 -1.80 -3.57
CA LEU A 60 11.73 -1.95 -4.11
C LEU A 60 12.76 -1.16 -3.29
N HIS A 61 12.44 0.08 -2.92
CA HIS A 61 13.39 0.95 -2.23
C HIS A 61 13.57 0.60 -0.75
N TYR A 62 12.47 0.33 -0.03
CA TYR A 62 12.48 0.09 1.42
C TYR A 62 12.26 -1.37 1.83
N ARG A 63 12.14 -2.30 0.87
CA ARG A 63 11.78 -3.72 1.12
C ARG A 63 10.47 -3.88 1.90
N ASN A 64 9.61 -2.86 1.86
CA ASN A 64 8.32 -2.82 2.52
C ASN A 64 7.36 -2.01 1.65
N PRO A 65 6.34 -2.62 1.02
CA PRO A 65 5.49 -1.95 0.03
C PRO A 65 4.51 -0.92 0.62
N TYR A 66 4.49 -0.76 1.94
CA TYR A 66 3.62 0.21 2.60
C TYR A 66 4.43 1.42 3.07
N PRO A 67 3.91 2.63 2.85
CA PRO A 67 4.53 3.83 3.37
C PRO A 67 4.62 3.72 4.89
N ARG A 68 5.81 4.00 5.42
CA ARG A 68 5.95 4.19 6.87
C ARG A 68 5.32 5.56 7.22
N PRO A 69 4.66 5.71 8.37
CA PRO A 69 4.18 7.03 8.80
C PRO A 69 5.39 7.95 9.06
N ILE A 70 5.74 8.80 8.09
CA ILE A 70 6.88 9.72 8.18
C ILE A 70 6.54 10.95 9.02
N TYR A 71 5.26 11.35 9.09
CA TYR A 71 4.81 12.58 9.75
C TYR A 71 3.84 12.34 10.91
N LEU A 72 4.20 11.49 11.87
CA LEU A 72 3.59 11.67 13.20
C LEU A 72 4.42 12.76 13.90
N PRO A 73 3.94 14.02 13.98
CA PRO A 73 4.69 15.09 14.62
C PRO A 73 5.13 14.63 16.01
N LEU A 74 6.38 14.91 16.36
CA LEU A 74 6.94 14.59 17.67
C LEU A 74 6.23 15.39 18.80
N MET A 75 5.46 16.42 18.42
CA MET A 75 4.77 17.32 19.32
C MET A 75 3.27 17.08 19.28
N GLY A 76 2.79 16.38 20.30
CA GLY A 76 1.37 16.17 20.56
C GLY A 76 1.17 14.90 21.36
N LEU A 77 1.04 15.06 22.69
CA LEU A 77 0.63 14.06 23.69
C LEU A 77 1.76 13.32 24.43
N ALA A 78 2.21 14.01 25.48
CA ALA A 78 2.47 13.53 26.86
C ALA A 78 3.34 12.27 27.07
N THR A 79 4.44 12.50 27.79
CA THR A 79 5.34 11.56 28.48
C THR A 79 6.51 11.01 27.65
N GLN A 80 7.63 11.73 27.71
CA GLN A 80 8.95 11.35 27.16
C GLN A 80 9.55 10.05 27.78
N LYS A 81 8.91 9.39 28.75
CA LYS A 81 9.39 8.14 29.36
C LYS A 81 8.22 7.22 29.74
N GLY A 82 8.22 5.97 29.24
CA GLY A 82 7.32 4.91 29.73
C GLY A 82 6.84 3.87 28.70
N ARG A 83 6.19 2.80 29.19
CA ARG A 83 5.61 1.67 28.44
C ARG A 83 4.76 2.10 27.22
N LYS A 84 4.11 3.27 27.27
CA LYS A 84 3.28 3.83 26.18
C LYS A 84 4.10 4.23 24.93
N LEU A 85 5.37 4.58 25.09
CA LEU A 85 6.28 4.90 23.98
C LEU A 85 6.62 3.65 23.14
N LYS A 86 6.87 2.50 23.79
CA LYS A 86 7.09 1.22 23.09
C LYS A 86 5.85 0.78 22.32
N ALA A 87 4.66 0.96 22.90
CA ALA A 87 3.39 0.68 22.22
C ALA A 87 3.18 1.59 20.99
N GLN A 88 3.45 2.89 21.11
CA GLN A 88 3.44 3.83 19.98
C GLN A 88 4.46 3.46 18.89
N GLN A 89 5.70 3.12 19.26
CA GLN A 89 6.71 2.66 18.30
C GLN A 89 6.27 1.38 17.57
N ARG A 90 5.62 0.44 18.26
CA ARG A 90 5.06 -0.76 17.64
C ARG A 90 3.92 -0.40 16.68
N MET A 91 3.03 0.52 17.06
CA MET A 91 1.96 1.01 16.20
C MET A 91 2.48 1.75 14.95
N ARG A 92 3.61 2.45 15.06
CA ARG A 92 4.31 3.11 13.92
C ARG A 92 5.01 2.11 12.98
N LYS A 93 5.47 0.97 13.52
CA LYS A 93 6.08 -0.11 12.74
C LYS A 93 5.04 -0.96 12.00
N LYS A 94 3.76 -0.88 12.37
CA LYS A 94 2.70 -1.58 11.66
C LYS A 94 2.47 -0.90 10.31
N PRO A 95 2.61 -1.61 9.19
CA PRO A 95 2.19 -1.09 7.90
C PRO A 95 0.68 -0.85 7.95
N LYS A 96 0.26 0.36 7.62
CA LYS A 96 -1.15 0.68 7.40
C LYS A 96 -1.35 0.98 5.93
N PRO A 97 -2.38 0.42 5.28
CA PRO A 97 -2.72 0.79 3.93
C PRO A 97 -3.21 2.24 3.86
N VAL A 98 -2.86 2.93 2.78
CA VAL A 98 -3.14 4.36 2.55
C VAL A 98 -4.65 4.66 2.56
N TYR A 99 -5.48 3.67 2.23
CA TYR A 99 -6.95 3.79 2.21
C TYR A 99 -7.64 3.85 3.59
N LEU A 100 -6.91 3.84 4.70
CA LEU A 100 -7.46 4.05 6.06
C LEU A 100 -7.24 5.48 6.59
N VAL A 101 -6.73 6.39 5.76
CA VAL A 101 -6.61 7.81 6.09
C VAL A 101 -7.73 8.55 5.35
N THR A 102 -8.95 8.40 5.84
CA THR A 102 -10.11 9.20 5.45
C THR A 102 -10.89 9.53 6.71
#